data_AF-A0A1B4V2S1-F1
#
_entry.id   AF-A0A1B4V2S1-F1
#
_cell.length_a   1.000
_cell.length_b   1.000
_cell.length_c   1.000
_cell.angle_alpha   90.00
_cell.angle_beta   90.00
_cell.angle_gamma   90.00
#
_symmetry.space_group_name_H-M   'P 1'
#
loop_
_entity.id
_entity.type
_entity.pdbx_description
1 polymer ?
#
loop_
_entity_poly.entity_id
_entity_poly.type
_entity_poly.pdbx_seq_one_letter_code
_entity_poly.pdbx_strand_id
1 'polypeptide(L)'
;MPFRIPHILLLAAGLLAGSLVHAAGLDDAYERLFQAQLAIAQKGDPQGMYHLGEMYENGLGTEENHEKALEWYDRAAKGGHPLAKRRLDEEQKSMQIARVRDDSEKAAEAARRRAAEEAARAAQAAEIARRKSDEESVRQAKAAEAAKNKAEEEARIAAQRLAKADAERNAAAKREAARRAAFKKAWEAEIKRAKAAGNVFE
;
A
#
# COMPACT_ATOMS: atom_id res chain seq x y z
N MET A 1 19.06 14.92 -52.69
CA MET A 1 18.78 13.51 -52.33
C MET A 1 19.66 13.14 -51.14
N PRO A 2 19.27 12.30 -50.15
CA PRO A 2 18.17 11.29 -50.07
C PRO A 2 17.10 11.63 -48.98
N PHE A 3 15.83 11.17 -49.03
CA PHE A 3 15.25 9.84 -48.68
C PHE A 3 15.57 9.40 -47.22
N ARG A 4 14.66 8.94 -46.33
CA ARG A 4 13.31 8.32 -46.45
C ARG A 4 12.64 8.18 -45.04
N ILE A 5 11.31 8.19 -45.03
CA ILE A 5 10.35 7.97 -43.90
C ILE A 5 10.23 6.44 -43.63
N PRO A 6 9.79 5.94 -42.45
CA PRO A 6 8.36 5.71 -42.26
C PRO A 6 7.81 6.05 -40.86
N HIS A 7 6.64 6.69 -40.89
CA HIS A 7 5.59 6.47 -39.91
C HIS A 7 5.36 4.96 -39.71
N ILE A 8 5.64 4.50 -38.50
CA ILE A 8 5.10 3.25 -37.97
C ILE A 8 4.37 3.63 -36.68
N LEU A 9 3.03 3.60 -36.78
CA LEU A 9 2.06 3.28 -35.73
C LEU A 9 2.06 4.23 -34.52
N LEU A 10 1.23 5.27 -34.46
CA LEU A 10 -0.23 5.19 -34.36
C LEU A 10 -0.72 3.99 -33.55
N LEU A 11 -1.26 4.28 -32.35
CA LEU A 11 -2.26 3.50 -31.60
C LEU A 11 -1.77 2.29 -30.80
N ALA A 12 -1.27 2.58 -29.59
CA ALA A 12 -2.02 2.20 -28.39
C ALA A 12 -2.39 3.53 -27.68
N ALA A 13 -3.56 4.16 -27.88
CA ALA A 13 -4.91 3.65 -27.65
C ALA A 13 -4.96 2.72 -26.44
N GLY A 14 -5.49 3.09 -25.28
CA GLY A 14 -6.08 4.34 -24.83
C GLY A 14 -6.35 4.19 -23.34
N LEU A 15 -5.95 5.20 -22.56
CA LEU A 15 -6.19 5.47 -21.13
C LEU A 15 -5.02 6.37 -20.72
N LEU A 16 -4.92 7.63 -21.15
CA LEU A 16 -5.45 8.74 -20.36
C LEU A 16 -5.54 10.03 -21.20
N ALA A 17 -5.73 9.93 -22.52
CA ALA A 17 -6.02 11.06 -23.39
C ALA A 17 -7.40 11.74 -23.12
N GLY A 18 -8.15 11.27 -22.11
CA GLY A 18 -9.42 11.86 -21.66
C GLY A 18 -9.31 12.95 -20.59
N SER A 19 -8.11 13.28 -20.08
CA SER A 19 -7.93 14.33 -19.04
C SER A 19 -7.16 15.56 -19.51
N LEU A 20 -6.59 15.53 -20.71
CA LEU A 20 -5.49 16.43 -21.10
C LEU A 20 -5.91 17.87 -21.44
N VAL A 21 -7.19 18.13 -21.70
CA VAL A 21 -7.67 19.46 -22.12
C VAL A 21 -8.23 20.29 -20.95
N HIS A 22 -8.43 19.69 -19.76
CA HIS A 22 -8.86 20.42 -18.55
C HIS A 22 -7.73 20.63 -17.50
N ALA A 23 -6.56 19.98 -17.67
CA ALA A 23 -5.47 19.96 -16.69
C ALA A 23 -4.30 20.93 -16.96
N ALA A 24 -4.15 21.47 -18.18
CA ALA A 24 -2.96 22.23 -18.59
C ALA A 24 -2.63 23.47 -17.73
N GLY A 25 -3.62 24.05 -17.04
CA GLY A 25 -3.42 25.18 -16.13
C GLY A 25 -3.30 24.83 -14.64
N LEU A 26 -3.41 23.54 -14.27
CA LEU A 26 -3.18 23.05 -12.91
C LEU A 26 -1.74 22.54 -12.76
N ASP A 27 -1.19 21.93 -13.79
CA ASP A 27 0.18 21.41 -13.76
C ASP A 27 1.21 22.55 -13.58
N ASP A 28 1.06 23.66 -14.31
CA ASP A 28 1.87 24.88 -14.11
C ASP A 28 1.70 25.47 -12.70
N ALA A 29 0.48 25.46 -12.15
CA ALA A 29 0.22 25.95 -10.81
C ALA A 29 0.87 25.06 -9.73
N TYR A 30 0.89 23.74 -9.93
CA TYR A 30 1.57 22.81 -9.04
C TYR A 30 3.10 22.94 -9.14
N GLU A 31 3.65 23.16 -10.33
CA GLU A 31 5.08 23.45 -10.49
C GLU A 31 5.48 24.74 -9.77
N ARG A 32 4.73 25.84 -9.95
CA ARG A 32 4.97 27.09 -9.21
C ARG A 32 4.88 26.90 -7.70
N LEU A 33 3.87 26.15 -7.25
CA LEU A 33 3.72 25.81 -5.84
C LEU A 33 4.92 25.02 -5.34
N PHE A 34 5.41 24.06 -6.13
CA PHE A 34 6.57 23.24 -5.80
C PHE A 34 7.79 24.12 -5.58
N GLN A 35 8.07 25.02 -6.52
CA GLN A 35 9.19 25.96 -6.41
C GLN A 35 9.05 26.90 -5.20
N ALA A 36 7.82 27.37 -4.91
CA ALA A 36 7.56 28.22 -3.75
C ALA A 36 7.83 27.48 -2.42
N GLN A 37 7.32 26.24 -2.27
CA GLN A 37 7.55 25.43 -1.08
C GLN A 37 9.03 25.04 -0.96
N LEU A 38 9.71 24.78 -2.07
CA LEU A 38 11.16 24.54 -2.09
C LEU A 38 11.94 25.75 -1.56
N ALA A 39 11.62 26.95 -2.02
CA ALA A 39 12.27 28.17 -1.54
C ALA A 39 12.01 28.41 -0.04
N ILE A 40 10.81 28.12 0.46
CA ILE A 40 10.44 28.21 1.89
C ILE A 40 11.22 27.15 2.70
N ALA A 41 11.24 25.90 2.23
CA ALA A 41 11.96 24.81 2.87
C ALA A 41 13.47 25.07 2.95
N GLN A 42 14.07 25.65 1.91
CA GLN A 42 15.49 26.03 1.88
C GLN A 42 15.84 27.10 2.92
N LYS A 43 14.88 27.93 3.33
CA LYS A 43 15.05 28.91 4.42
C LYS A 43 14.95 28.29 5.82
N GLY A 44 14.79 26.96 5.91
CA GLY A 44 14.70 26.26 7.18
C GLY A 44 13.29 26.18 7.76
N ASP A 45 12.27 26.59 7.01
CA ASP A 45 10.89 26.61 7.50
C ASP A 45 10.29 25.18 7.53
N PRO A 46 9.90 24.66 8.71
CA PRO A 46 9.39 23.29 8.84
C PRO A 46 8.06 23.05 8.13
N GLN A 47 7.23 24.07 7.93
CA GLN A 47 5.95 23.97 7.21
C GLN A 47 6.21 23.75 5.72
N GLY A 48 7.12 24.53 5.11
CA GLY A 48 7.52 24.35 3.73
C GLY A 48 8.19 23.01 3.47
N MET A 49 9.04 22.54 4.39
CA MET A 49 9.61 21.18 4.32
C MET A 49 8.51 20.11 4.33
N TYR A 50 7.50 20.24 5.19
CA TYR A 50 6.38 19.32 5.24
C TYR A 50 5.60 19.29 3.93
N HIS A 51 5.25 20.46 3.39
CA HIS A 51 4.53 20.53 2.11
C HIS A 51 5.34 20.00 0.94
N LEU A 52 6.65 20.26 0.90
CA LEU A 52 7.52 19.69 -0.10
C LEU A 52 7.54 18.15 -0.03
N GLY A 53 7.51 17.59 1.19
CA GLY A 53 7.30 16.16 1.40
C GLY A 53 5.97 15.66 0.82
N GLU A 54 4.86 16.38 1.03
CA GLU A 54 3.55 16.03 0.45
C GLU A 54 3.55 16.11 -1.07
N MET A 55 4.28 17.05 -1.66
CA MET A 55 4.35 17.20 -3.12
C MET A 55 5.13 16.06 -3.77
N TYR A 56 6.27 15.66 -3.19
CA TYR A 56 6.98 14.46 -3.62
C TYR A 56 6.16 13.18 -3.41
N GLU A 57 5.42 13.06 -2.31
CA GLU A 57 4.60 11.87 -2.05
C GLU A 57 3.44 11.70 -3.05
N ASN A 58 2.95 12.80 -3.63
CA ASN A 58 1.78 12.79 -4.52
C ASN A 58 2.12 13.08 -5.98
N GLY A 59 3.39 13.34 -6.31
CA GLY A 59 3.81 13.75 -7.65
C GLY A 59 3.15 15.04 -8.13
N LEU A 60 3.01 16.04 -7.23
CA LEU A 60 2.44 17.34 -7.58
C LEU A 60 3.55 18.34 -7.89
N GLY A 61 3.61 18.85 -9.12
CA GLY A 61 4.68 19.77 -9.56
C GLY A 61 6.07 19.13 -9.59
N THR A 62 6.12 17.79 -9.52
CA THR A 62 7.33 16.97 -9.59
C THR A 62 6.91 15.51 -9.78
N GLU A 63 7.85 14.61 -10.05
CA GLU A 63 7.58 13.17 -10.09
C GLU A 63 7.36 12.61 -8.67
N GLU A 64 6.45 11.64 -8.55
CA GLU A 64 6.22 10.95 -7.28
C GLU A 64 7.49 10.26 -6.81
N ASN A 65 7.91 10.56 -5.57
CA ASN A 65 9.12 10.00 -4.97
C ASN A 65 8.95 9.88 -3.45
N HIS A 66 8.62 8.66 -2.99
CA HIS A 66 8.40 8.39 -1.57
C HIS A 66 9.65 8.56 -0.70
N GLU A 67 10.83 8.21 -1.19
CA GLU A 67 12.07 8.35 -0.42
C GLU A 67 12.36 9.82 -0.14
N LYS A 68 12.29 10.68 -1.16
CA LYS A 68 12.44 12.13 -0.99
C LYS A 68 11.36 12.71 -0.09
N ALA A 69 10.12 12.24 -0.19
CA ALA A 69 9.05 12.67 0.70
C ALA A 69 9.40 12.40 2.18
N LEU A 70 9.87 11.19 2.49
CA LEU A 70 10.30 10.82 3.84
C LEU A 70 11.50 11.65 4.33
N GLU A 71 12.46 11.94 3.47
CA GLU A 71 13.59 12.84 3.81
C GLU A 71 13.10 14.24 4.22
N TRP A 72 12.15 14.81 3.46
CA TRP A 72 11.59 16.11 3.76
C TRP A 72 10.71 16.10 5.02
N TYR A 73 9.93 15.04 5.23
CA TYR A 73 9.19 14.85 6.48
C TYR A 73 10.11 14.71 7.70
N ASP A 74 11.23 13.99 7.58
CA ASP A 74 12.21 13.86 8.66
C ASP A 74 12.83 15.22 9.02
N ARG A 75 13.22 16.01 8.02
CA ARG A 75 13.71 17.39 8.23
C ARG A 75 12.65 18.27 8.90
N ALA A 76 11.42 18.23 8.42
CA ALA A 76 10.30 18.99 9.00
C ALA A 76 10.02 18.56 10.45
N ALA A 77 10.04 17.26 10.74
CA ALA A 77 9.84 16.72 12.08
C ALA A 77 10.96 17.14 13.05
N LYS A 78 12.21 17.13 12.59
CA LYS A 78 13.36 17.68 13.34
C LYS A 78 13.24 19.18 13.58
N GLY A 79 12.64 19.90 12.65
CA GLY A 79 12.24 21.30 12.79
C GLY A 79 11.02 21.53 13.70
N GLY A 80 10.43 20.48 14.28
CA GLY A 80 9.30 20.56 15.20
C GLY A 80 7.92 20.50 14.54
N HIS A 81 7.83 20.19 13.24
CA HIS A 81 6.54 20.10 12.55
C HIS A 81 5.74 18.86 12.99
N PRO A 82 4.58 19.02 13.65
CA PRO A 82 3.89 17.92 14.31
C PRO A 82 3.24 16.95 13.32
N LEU A 83 2.74 17.43 12.17
CA LEU A 83 2.16 16.55 11.16
C LEU A 83 3.24 15.72 10.47
N ALA A 84 4.45 16.28 10.29
CA ALA A 84 5.56 15.55 9.68
C ALA A 84 5.98 14.36 10.56
N LYS A 85 6.08 14.58 11.88
CA LYS A 85 6.31 13.50 12.85
C LYS A 85 5.20 12.43 12.76
N ARG A 86 3.93 12.84 12.72
CA ARG A 86 2.81 11.89 12.58
C ARG A 86 2.92 11.07 11.29
N ARG A 87 3.36 11.66 10.17
CA ARG A 87 3.57 10.91 8.91
C ARG A 87 4.64 9.83 9.07
N LEU A 88 5.75 10.15 9.70
CA LEU A 88 6.83 9.18 9.94
C LEU A 88 6.36 8.05 10.87
N ASP A 89 5.61 8.38 11.92
CA ASP A 89 5.00 7.39 12.81
C ASP A 89 3.98 6.49 12.07
N GLU A 90 3.21 7.06 11.13
CA GLU A 90 2.28 6.31 10.27
C GLU A 90 3.03 5.37 9.32
N GLU A 91 4.14 5.81 8.73
CA GLU A 91 4.98 4.99 7.85
C GLU A 91 5.58 3.81 8.62
N GLN A 92 6.10 4.04 9.83
CA GLN A 92 6.59 2.97 10.70
C GLN A 92 5.50 1.95 11.04
N LYS A 93 4.28 2.41 11.32
CA LYS A 93 3.13 1.52 11.55
C LYS A 93 2.77 0.74 10.28
N SER A 94 2.79 1.37 9.11
CA SER A 94 2.54 0.72 7.83
C SER A 94 3.54 -0.41 7.58
N MET A 95 4.83 -0.14 7.78
CA MET A 95 5.89 -1.16 7.71
C MET A 95 5.67 -2.30 8.70
N GLN A 96 5.24 -2.01 9.93
CA GLN A 96 4.94 -3.04 10.92
C GLN A 96 3.74 -3.89 10.50
N ILE A 97 2.67 -3.28 9.98
CA ILE A 97 1.50 -4.01 9.45
C ILE A 97 1.90 -4.94 8.30
N ALA A 98 2.76 -4.47 7.39
CA ALA A 98 3.28 -5.29 6.30
C ALA A 98 4.04 -6.53 6.81
N ARG A 99 4.91 -6.35 7.80
CA ARG A 99 5.63 -7.47 8.45
C ARG A 99 4.68 -8.46 9.12
N VAL A 100 3.70 -7.97 9.89
CA VAL A 100 2.71 -8.82 10.55
C VAL A 100 1.89 -9.61 9.53
N ARG A 101 1.55 -9.02 8.38
CA ARG A 101 0.87 -9.73 7.29
C ARG A 101 1.74 -10.85 6.74
N ASP A 102 2.98 -10.56 6.40
CA ASP A 102 3.92 -11.55 5.83
C ASP A 102 4.14 -12.72 6.80
N ASP A 103 4.27 -12.44 8.10
CA ASP A 103 4.41 -13.48 9.13
C ASP A 103 3.13 -14.29 9.29
N SER A 104 1.96 -13.63 9.25
CA SER A 104 0.65 -14.30 9.31
C SER A 104 0.39 -15.16 8.08
N GLU A 105 0.85 -14.72 6.91
CA GLU A 105 0.75 -15.43 5.64
C GLU A 105 1.57 -16.73 5.68
N LYS A 106 2.83 -16.64 6.09
CA LYS A 106 3.70 -17.81 6.30
C LYS A 106 3.12 -18.78 7.33
N ALA A 107 2.59 -18.26 8.44
CA ALA A 107 1.97 -19.09 9.47
C ALA A 107 0.72 -19.81 8.95
N ALA A 108 -0.13 -19.12 8.19
CA ALA A 108 -1.32 -19.70 7.58
C ALA A 108 -0.98 -20.76 6.53
N GLU A 109 0.04 -20.53 5.70
CA GLU A 109 0.53 -21.51 4.74
C GLU A 109 1.07 -22.76 5.43
N ALA A 110 1.93 -22.60 6.45
CA ALA A 110 2.47 -23.72 7.21
C ALA A 110 1.37 -24.53 7.91
N ALA A 111 0.37 -23.87 8.48
CA ALA A 111 -0.76 -24.52 9.13
C ALA A 111 -1.65 -25.27 8.13
N ARG A 112 -1.92 -24.69 6.95
CA ARG A 112 -2.65 -25.36 5.85
C ARG A 112 -1.92 -26.59 5.35
N ARG A 113 -0.59 -26.51 5.19
CA ARG A 113 0.24 -27.64 4.80
C ARG A 113 0.16 -28.77 5.83
N ARG A 114 0.30 -28.45 7.12
CA ARG A 114 0.14 -29.44 8.20
C ARG A 114 -1.25 -30.07 8.20
N ALA A 115 -2.30 -29.27 8.05
CA ALA A 115 -3.67 -29.79 7.96
C ALA A 115 -3.84 -30.77 6.79
N ALA A 116 -3.27 -30.45 5.62
CA ALA A 116 -3.29 -31.34 4.46
C ALA A 116 -2.49 -32.64 4.69
N GLU A 117 -1.31 -32.55 5.33
CA GLU A 117 -0.50 -33.72 5.70
C GLU A 117 -1.22 -34.63 6.70
N GLU A 118 -1.84 -34.06 7.74
CA GLU A 118 -2.63 -34.82 8.72
C GLU A 118 -3.91 -35.40 8.12
N ALA A 119 -4.56 -34.70 7.17
CA ALA A 119 -5.70 -35.23 6.44
C ALA A 119 -5.32 -36.44 5.57
N ALA A 120 -4.17 -36.39 4.90
CA ALA A 120 -3.65 -37.53 4.14
C ALA A 120 -3.33 -38.73 5.06
N ARG A 121 -2.72 -38.48 6.23
CA ARG A 121 -2.46 -39.52 7.25
C ARG A 121 -3.74 -40.15 7.76
N ALA A 122 -4.75 -39.33 8.07
CA ALA A 122 -6.06 -39.80 8.53
C ALA A 122 -6.75 -40.67 7.47
N ALA A 123 -6.70 -40.26 6.20
CA ALA A 123 -7.25 -41.03 5.09
C ALA A 123 -6.56 -42.40 4.93
N GLN A 124 -5.23 -42.42 4.98
CA GLN A 124 -4.45 -43.66 4.91
C GLN A 124 -4.76 -44.58 6.10
N ALA A 125 -4.80 -44.04 7.32
CA ALA A 125 -5.11 -44.82 8.52
C ALA A 125 -6.55 -45.40 8.48
N ALA A 126 -7.52 -44.63 7.99
CA ALA A 126 -8.89 -45.09 7.80
C ALA A 126 -8.99 -46.24 6.77
N GLU A 127 -8.21 -46.18 5.69
CA GLU A 127 -8.14 -47.27 4.72
C GLU A 127 -7.54 -48.54 5.33
N ILE A 128 -6.43 -48.43 6.07
CA ILE A 128 -5.81 -49.56 6.76
C ILE A 128 -6.79 -50.19 7.75
N ALA A 129 -7.52 -49.38 8.52
CA ALA A 129 -8.53 -49.85 9.46
C ALA A 129 -9.66 -50.61 8.77
N ARG A 130 -10.14 -50.14 7.61
CA ARG A 130 -11.16 -50.86 6.82
C ARG A 130 -10.65 -52.21 6.31
N ARG A 131 -9.39 -52.25 5.86
CA ARG A 131 -8.79 -53.48 5.28
C ARG A 131 -8.51 -54.54 6.34
N LYS A 132 -7.94 -54.15 7.48
CA LYS A 132 -7.51 -55.10 8.53
C LYS A 132 -8.60 -55.38 9.57
N SER A 133 -9.49 -54.41 9.82
CA SER A 133 -10.59 -54.49 10.79
C SER A 133 -10.16 -54.91 12.22
N ASP A 134 -8.89 -54.71 12.57
CA ASP A 134 -8.35 -55.00 13.89
C ASP A 134 -8.48 -53.77 14.83
N GLU A 135 -8.50 -54.02 16.14
CA GLU A 135 -8.66 -52.94 17.12
C GLU A 135 -7.57 -51.88 17.06
N GLU A 136 -6.32 -52.27 16.76
CA GLU A 136 -5.19 -51.36 16.74
C GLU A 136 -5.30 -50.39 15.56
N SER A 137 -5.60 -50.88 14.36
CA SER A 137 -5.79 -50.03 13.19
C SER A 137 -6.98 -49.07 13.34
N VAL A 138 -8.07 -49.49 14.01
CA VAL A 138 -9.18 -48.60 14.35
C VAL A 138 -8.75 -47.52 15.36
N ARG A 139 -7.95 -47.86 16.38
CA ARG A 139 -7.42 -46.87 17.34
C ARG A 139 -6.50 -45.87 16.66
N GLN A 140 -5.61 -46.33 15.77
CA GLN A 140 -4.71 -45.47 14.99
C GLN A 140 -5.50 -44.52 14.07
N ALA A 141 -6.55 -45.00 13.40
CA ALA A 141 -7.41 -44.17 12.57
C ALA A 141 -8.12 -43.07 13.38
N LYS A 142 -8.64 -43.40 14.58
CA LYS A 142 -9.25 -42.40 15.47
C LYS A 142 -8.24 -41.35 15.94
N ALA A 143 -7.01 -41.76 16.27
CA ALA A 143 -5.96 -40.84 16.67
C ALA A 143 -5.54 -39.91 15.52
N ALA A 144 -5.41 -40.43 14.31
CA ALA A 144 -5.09 -39.64 13.12
C ALA A 144 -6.21 -38.64 12.77
N GLU A 145 -7.48 -39.05 12.89
CA GLU A 145 -8.63 -38.14 12.70
C GLU A 145 -8.65 -37.02 13.75
N ALA A 146 -8.32 -37.32 15.01
CA ALA A 146 -8.18 -36.29 16.04
C ALA A 146 -7.03 -35.31 15.73
N ALA A 147 -5.90 -35.81 15.23
CA ALA A 147 -4.76 -34.99 14.80
C ALA A 147 -5.14 -34.08 13.61
N LYS A 148 -5.86 -34.63 12.61
CA LYS A 148 -6.41 -33.85 11.49
C LYS A 148 -7.29 -32.70 11.98
N ASN A 149 -8.28 -32.99 12.82
CA ASN A 149 -9.22 -31.98 13.31
C ASN A 149 -8.50 -30.86 14.08
N LYS A 150 -7.47 -31.21 14.87
CA LYS A 150 -6.63 -30.23 15.55
C LYS A 150 -5.85 -29.35 14.56
N ALA A 151 -5.23 -29.96 13.54
CA ALA A 151 -4.46 -29.23 12.54
C ALA A 151 -5.34 -28.32 11.67
N GLU A 152 -6.56 -28.76 11.33
CA GLU A 152 -7.56 -27.95 10.63
C GLU A 152 -8.00 -26.73 11.46
N GLU A 153 -8.17 -26.91 12.78
CA GLU A 153 -8.49 -25.80 13.68
C GLU A 153 -7.34 -24.80 13.80
N GLU A 154 -6.09 -25.27 13.90
CA GLU A 154 -4.90 -24.41 13.86
C GLU A 154 -4.82 -23.62 12.54
N ALA A 155 -5.11 -24.28 11.41
CA ALA A 155 -5.17 -23.63 10.11
C ALA A 155 -6.29 -22.58 10.01
N ARG A 156 -7.46 -22.85 10.62
CA ARG A 156 -8.57 -21.89 10.71
C ARG A 156 -8.19 -20.65 11.51
N ILE A 157 -7.56 -20.83 12.66
CA ILE A 157 -7.08 -19.72 13.51
C ILE A 157 -6.01 -18.90 12.77
N ALA A 158 -5.07 -19.56 12.10
CA ALA A 158 -4.04 -18.87 11.33
C ALA A 158 -4.64 -18.07 10.16
N ALA A 159 -5.64 -18.62 9.46
CA ALA A 159 -6.37 -17.92 8.40
C ALA A 159 -7.14 -16.69 8.92
N GLN A 160 -7.75 -16.76 10.12
CA GLN A 160 -8.40 -15.60 10.73
C GLN A 160 -7.40 -14.49 11.08
N ARG A 161 -6.20 -14.85 11.56
CA ARG A 161 -5.13 -13.87 11.83
C ARG A 161 -4.66 -13.17 10.57
N LEU A 162 -4.45 -13.92 9.48
CA LEU A 162 -4.12 -13.37 8.17
C LEU A 162 -5.22 -12.42 7.69
N ALA A 163 -6.49 -12.85 7.73
CA ALA A 163 -7.61 -12.00 7.32
C ALA A 163 -7.69 -10.70 8.12
N LYS A 164 -7.38 -10.74 9.42
CA LYS A 164 -7.28 -9.53 10.25
C LYS A 164 -6.14 -8.61 9.81
N ALA A 165 -4.95 -9.17 9.56
CA ALA A 165 -3.80 -8.41 9.08
C ALA A 165 -4.07 -7.75 7.71
N ASP A 166 -4.74 -8.48 6.80
CA ASP A 166 -5.17 -7.94 5.51
C ASP A 166 -6.19 -6.80 5.67
N ALA A 167 -7.15 -6.94 6.59
CA ALA A 167 -8.11 -5.89 6.89
C ALA A 167 -7.43 -4.63 7.44
N GLU A 168 -6.44 -4.77 8.32
CA GLU A 168 -5.67 -3.66 8.86
C GLU A 168 -4.85 -2.95 7.78
N ARG A 169 -4.18 -3.71 6.90
CA ARG A 169 -3.46 -3.17 5.73
C ARG A 169 -4.40 -2.40 4.80
N ASN A 170 -5.55 -2.99 4.47
CA ASN A 170 -6.54 -2.36 3.59
C ASN A 170 -7.13 -1.09 4.22
N ALA A 171 -7.34 -1.07 5.53
CA ALA A 171 -7.77 0.12 6.25
C ALA A 171 -6.70 1.22 6.22
N ALA A 172 -5.42 0.87 6.40
CA ALA A 172 -4.30 1.80 6.29
C ALA A 172 -4.21 2.42 4.89
N ALA A 173 -4.25 1.60 3.83
CA ALA A 173 -4.24 2.07 2.44
C ALA A 173 -5.42 3.01 2.12
N LYS A 174 -6.62 2.72 2.66
CA LYS A 174 -7.78 3.63 2.50
C LYS A 174 -7.57 4.97 3.19
N ARG A 175 -6.99 4.99 4.39
CA ARG A 175 -6.67 6.24 5.11
C ARG A 175 -5.67 7.07 4.33
N GLU A 176 -4.65 6.44 3.77
CA GLU A 176 -3.64 7.10 2.95
C GLU A 176 -4.26 7.69 1.68
N ALA A 177 -5.06 6.91 0.94
CA ALA A 177 -5.74 7.39 -0.25
C ALA A 177 -6.69 8.57 0.05
N ALA A 178 -7.45 8.50 1.15
CA ALA A 178 -8.33 9.59 1.58
C ALA A 178 -7.55 10.87 1.91
N ARG A 179 -6.39 10.73 2.56
CA ARG A 179 -5.50 11.85 2.88
C ARG A 179 -4.92 12.48 1.62
N ARG A 180 -4.39 11.67 0.69
CA ARG A 180 -3.88 12.14 -0.62
C ARG A 180 -4.96 12.91 -1.39
N ALA A 181 -6.19 12.37 -1.43
CA ALA A 181 -7.33 13.03 -2.06
C ALA A 181 -7.73 14.36 -1.37
N ALA A 182 -7.73 14.40 -0.04
CA ALA A 182 -8.03 15.61 0.73
C ALA A 182 -6.98 16.71 0.48
N PHE A 183 -5.70 16.35 0.45
CA PHE A 183 -4.60 17.26 0.13
C PHE A 183 -4.75 17.88 -1.25
N LYS A 184 -4.92 17.05 -2.29
CA LYS A 184 -5.13 17.52 -3.66
C LYS A 184 -6.34 18.45 -3.76
N LYS A 185 -7.47 18.09 -3.14
CA LYS A 185 -8.68 18.90 -3.13
C LYS A 185 -8.48 20.27 -2.45
N ALA A 186 -7.72 20.31 -1.36
CA ALA A 186 -7.42 21.56 -0.65
C ALA A 186 -6.62 22.52 -1.53
N TRP A 187 -5.56 22.03 -2.18
CA TRP A 187 -4.74 22.82 -3.09
C TRP A 187 -5.49 23.28 -4.34
N GLU A 188 -6.30 22.41 -4.95
CA GLU A 188 -7.15 22.82 -6.08
C GLU A 188 -8.11 23.95 -5.69
N ALA A 189 -8.69 23.89 -4.48
CA ALA A 189 -9.56 24.95 -3.99
C ALA A 189 -8.81 26.27 -3.78
N GLU A 190 -7.59 26.21 -3.25
CA GLU A 190 -6.74 27.38 -3.04
C GLU A 190 -6.29 28.01 -4.36
N ILE A 191 -5.82 27.21 -5.32
CA ILE A 191 -5.45 27.66 -6.66
C ILE A 191 -6.64 28.35 -7.34
N LYS A 192 -7.85 27.77 -7.24
CA LYS A 192 -9.07 28.38 -7.78
C LYS A 192 -9.38 29.73 -7.11
N ARG A 193 -9.22 29.83 -5.78
CA ARG A 193 -9.41 31.10 -5.05
C ARG A 193 -8.39 32.16 -5.47
N ALA A 194 -7.12 31.80 -5.58
CA ALA A 194 -6.06 32.71 -5.99
C ALA A 194 -6.33 33.28 -7.40
N LYS A 195 -6.69 32.42 -8.35
CA LYS A 195 -7.09 32.83 -9.71
C LYS A 195 -8.30 33.77 -9.69
N ALA A 196 -9.31 33.48 -8.88
CA ALA A 196 -10.52 34.31 -8.77
C ALA A 196 -10.25 35.69 -8.12
N ALA A 197 -9.23 35.80 -7.27
CA ALA A 197 -8.85 37.05 -6.62
C ALA A 197 -8.00 37.97 -7.52
N GLY A 198 -7.68 37.57 -8.75
CA GLY A 198 -6.73 38.30 -9.61
C GLY A 198 -5.28 38.18 -9.16
N ASN A 199 -5.01 37.42 -8.08
CA ASN A 199 -3.68 36.98 -7.69
C ASN A 199 -3.29 35.83 -8.60
N VAL A 200 -3.02 36.14 -9.87
CA VAL A 200 -2.15 35.28 -10.65
C VAL A 200 -0.82 35.29 -9.91
N PHE A 201 -0.30 34.11 -9.56
CA PHE A 201 1.08 33.97 -9.09
C PHE A 201 2.00 34.39 -10.26
N GLU A 202 2.04 35.67 -10.63
CA GLU A 202 2.94 36.23 -11.66
C GLU A 202 4.38 36.23 -11.15
#